data_AF-A0A7J4TFG5-F1
#
_entry.id   AF-A0A7J4TFG5-F1
#
_cell.length_a   1.000
_cell.length_b   1.000
_cell.length_c   1.000
_cell.angle_alpha   90.00
_cell.angle_beta   90.00
_cell.angle_gamma   90.00
#
_symmetry.space_group_name_H-M   'P 1'
#
loop_
_entity.id
_entity.type
_entity.pdbx_description
1 polymer ?
#
loop_
_entity_poly.entity_id
_entity_poly.type
_entity_poly.pdbx_seq_one_letter_code
_entity_poly.pdbx_strand_id
1 'polypeptide(L)'
;MSGIIDYYKKPKNAATLLVVFIAVMLIILFIDLQFRPYPPMLTFLDPLEDPIDGEVQFNARVQGNTNHGIFRGVPHAICAEPGKLTLIAGTEVYEWETNPTDCDSNHLILKVRSDD
;
A
#
# COMPACT_ATOMS: atom_id res chain seq x y z
N MET A 1 -59.89 -7.58 29.17
CA MET A 1 -58.68 -8.25 28.65
C MET A 1 -57.80 -7.21 27.98
N SER A 2 -56.78 -6.72 28.66
CA SER A 2 -55.72 -5.90 28.05
C SER A 2 -54.50 -6.03 28.94
N GLY A 3 -53.66 -7.00 28.59
CA GLY A 3 -52.44 -7.30 29.30
C GLY A 3 -51.28 -7.22 28.32
N ILE A 4 -50.44 -6.21 28.56
CA ILE A 4 -48.99 -6.27 28.36
C ILE A 4 -48.54 -6.24 26.90
N ILE A 5 -48.72 -5.07 26.25
CA ILE A 5 -47.79 -4.61 25.23
C ILE A 5 -46.88 -3.57 25.89
N ASP A 6 -45.97 -4.02 26.75
CA ASP A 6 -44.93 -3.16 27.34
C ASP A 6 -43.62 -3.96 27.43
N TYR A 7 -43.09 -4.33 26.26
CA TYR A 7 -41.77 -4.96 26.12
C TYR A 7 -40.76 -4.09 25.38
N TYR A 8 -41.00 -2.77 25.28
CA TYR A 8 -39.97 -1.81 24.86
C TYR A 8 -39.56 -0.95 26.05
N LYS A 9 -38.79 -1.55 26.98
CA LYS A 9 -37.99 -0.78 27.93
C LYS A 9 -37.02 0.09 27.13
N LYS A 10 -37.31 1.38 27.02
CA LYS A 10 -36.34 2.40 26.54
C LYS A 10 -35.01 2.19 27.29
N PRO A 11 -33.87 2.10 26.59
CA PRO A 11 -32.60 2.02 27.28
C PRO A 11 -32.40 3.34 28.04
N LYS A 12 -32.49 3.29 29.38
CA LYS A 12 -32.23 4.43 30.29
C LYS A 12 -30.81 5.00 30.16
N ASN A 13 -29.97 4.34 29.38
CA ASN A 13 -28.54 4.58 29.27
C ASN A 13 -28.15 4.93 27.82
N ALA A 14 -28.93 5.78 27.14
CA ALA A 14 -28.59 6.29 25.82
C ALA A 14 -27.16 6.89 25.79
N ALA A 15 -26.73 7.50 26.90
CA ALA A 15 -25.35 7.95 27.10
C ALA A 15 -24.33 6.80 27.09
N THR A 16 -24.62 5.66 27.73
CA THR A 16 -23.74 4.49 27.71
C THR A 16 -23.66 3.86 26.31
N LEU A 17 -24.79 3.82 25.59
CA LEU A 17 -24.80 3.37 24.19
C LEU A 17 -23.97 4.28 23.28
N LEU A 18 -24.05 5.60 23.47
CA LEU A 18 -23.23 6.58 22.75
C LEU A 18 -21.73 6.37 23.02
N VAL A 19 -21.35 6.15 24.28
CA VAL A 19 -19.95 5.91 24.67
C VAL A 19 -19.42 4.62 24.04
N VAL A 20 -20.20 3.54 24.04
CA VAL A 20 -19.83 2.28 23.39
C VAL A 20 -19.67 2.48 21.88
N PHE A 21 -20.59 3.22 21.24
CA PHE A 21 -20.49 3.51 19.81
C PHE A 21 -19.23 4.31 19.46
N ILE A 22 -18.91 5.35 20.23
CA ILE A 22 -17.68 6.13 20.05
C ILE A 22 -16.45 5.25 20.26
N ALA A 23 -16.43 4.40 21.29
CA ALA A 23 -15.33 3.48 21.53
C ALA A 23 -15.12 2.50 20.36
N VAL A 24 -16.20 1.94 19.80
CA VAL A 24 -16.13 1.06 18.62
C VAL A 24 -15.62 1.84 17.40
N MET A 25 -16.09 3.07 17.17
CA MET A 25 -15.58 3.93 16.10
C MET A 25 -14.09 4.21 16.23
N LEU A 26 -13.60 4.50 17.45
CA LEU A 26 -12.18 4.71 17.71
C LEU A 26 -11.35 3.44 17.49
N ILE A 27 -11.88 2.27 17.84
CA ILE A 27 -11.23 0.99 17.57
C ILE A 27 -11.15 0.72 16.07
N ILE A 28 -12.24 0.94 15.32
CA ILE A 28 -12.24 0.79 13.85
C ILE A 28 -11.25 1.77 13.22
N LEU A 29 -11.23 3.03 13.66
CA LEU A 29 -10.29 4.04 13.17
C LEU A 29 -8.84 3.65 13.51
N PHE A 30 -8.58 3.14 14.71
CA PHE A 30 -7.27 2.66 15.12
C PHE A 30 -6.82 1.47 14.26
N ILE A 31 -7.71 0.51 14.01
CA ILE A 31 -7.46 -0.61 13.10
C ILE A 31 -7.17 -0.06 11.69
N ASP A 32 -8.02 0.80 11.13
CA ASP A 32 -7.81 1.36 9.79
C ASP A 32 -6.46 2.11 9.67
N LEU A 33 -6.05 2.85 10.71
CA LEU A 33 -4.75 3.53 10.73
C LEU A 33 -3.55 2.58 10.86
N GLN A 34 -3.67 1.49 11.62
CA GLN A 34 -2.60 0.50 11.79
C GLN A 34 -2.48 -0.47 10.61
N PHE A 35 -3.61 -0.79 9.96
CA PHE A 35 -3.69 -1.73 8.85
C PHE A 35 -3.72 -1.06 7.48
N ARG A 36 -3.55 0.27 7.40
CA ARG A 36 -3.24 0.90 6.12
C ARG A 36 -1.95 0.26 5.59
N PRO A 37 -2.00 -0.45 4.45
CA PRO A 37 -0.77 -0.88 3.82
C PRO A 37 0.02 0.40 3.53
N TYR A 38 1.18 0.55 4.17
CA TYR A 38 2.14 1.54 3.71
C TYR A 38 2.33 1.27 2.21
N PRO A 39 2.27 2.30 1.34
CA PRO A 39 2.47 2.06 -0.07
C PRO A 39 3.81 1.33 -0.22
N PRO A 40 3.83 0.17 -0.90
CA PRO A 40 5.06 -0.59 -1.03
C PRO A 40 6.13 0.33 -1.62
N MET A 41 7.36 0.18 -1.14
CA MET A 41 8.50 0.93 -1.69
C MET A 41 9.31 0.00 -2.57
N LEU A 42 9.65 0.47 -3.78
CA LEU A 42 10.62 -0.20 -4.63
C LEU A 42 12.01 0.39 -4.33
N THR A 43 12.99 -0.49 -4.17
CA THR A 43 14.40 -0.10 -4.06
C THR A 43 15.17 -0.71 -5.22
N PHE A 44 15.84 0.14 -6.00
CA PHE A 44 16.66 -0.25 -7.15
C PHE A 44 18.13 -0.19 -6.75
N LEU A 45 18.80 -1.35 -6.78
CA LEU A 45 20.20 -1.50 -6.42
C LEU A 45 20.98 -2.13 -7.58
N ASP A 46 22.20 -1.65 -7.76
CA ASP A 46 23.17 -2.30 -8.64
C ASP A 46 23.75 -3.57 -7.98
N PRO A 47 24.64 -4.32 -8.66
CA PRO A 47 25.31 -5.48 -8.08
C PRO A 47 26.21 -5.18 -6.87
N LEU A 48 26.65 -3.93 -6.68
CA LEU A 48 27.48 -3.47 -5.57
C LEU A 48 26.65 -2.93 -4.39
N GLU A 49 25.32 -3.00 -4.49
CA GLU A 49 24.37 -2.43 -3.53
C GLU A 49 24.33 -0.89 -3.50
N ASP A 50 24.85 -0.24 -4.54
CA ASP A 50 24.71 1.18 -4.73
C ASP A 50 23.30 1.51 -5.30
N PRO A 51 22.64 2.56 -4.78
CA PRO A 51 21.31 2.96 -5.23
C PRO A 51 21.35 3.54 -6.64
N ILE A 52 20.40 3.12 -7.49
CA ILE A 52 20.30 3.59 -8.87
C ILE A 52 19.21 4.67 -8.98
N ASP A 53 19.62 5.88 -9.38
CA ASP A 53 18.70 6.98 -9.62
C ASP A 53 18.24 7.06 -11.08
N GLY A 54 16.94 7.25 -11.30
CA GLY A 54 16.36 7.26 -12.64
C GLY A 54 14.84 7.48 -12.68
N GLU A 55 14.31 7.54 -13.91
CA GLU A 55 12.87 7.62 -14.17
C GLU A 55 12.24 6.23 -14.12
N VAL A 56 11.16 6.10 -13.35
CA VAL A 56 10.37 4.88 -13.23
C VAL A 56 9.16 4.96 -14.14
N GLN A 57 9.02 3.95 -15.00
CA GLN A 57 7.86 3.75 -15.85
C GLN A 57 7.16 2.42 -15.53
N PHE A 58 5.84 2.41 -15.62
CA PHE A 58 5.03 1.19 -15.55
C PHE A 58 4.19 1.08 -16.82
N ASN A 59 4.30 -0.05 -17.53
CA ASN A 59 3.66 -0.27 -18.82
C ASN A 59 3.87 0.91 -19.80
N ALA A 60 5.13 1.37 -19.92
CA ALA A 60 5.55 2.51 -20.75
C ALA A 60 4.92 3.87 -20.37
N ARG A 61 4.33 4.00 -19.16
CA ARG A 61 3.84 5.27 -18.62
C ARG A 61 4.74 5.72 -17.48
N VAL A 62 5.23 6.95 -17.57
CA VAL A 62 6.02 7.60 -16.52
C VAL A 62 5.22 7.69 -15.22
N GLN A 63 5.80 7.18 -14.14
CA GLN A 63 5.22 7.21 -12.79
C GLN A 63 5.92 8.25 -11.90
N GLY A 64 7.21 8.49 -12.14
CA GLY A 64 8.01 9.48 -11.42
C GLY A 64 9.50 9.13 -11.46
N ASN A 65 10.27 9.74 -10.57
CA ASN A 65 11.70 9.47 -10.43
C ASN A 65 11.99 8.81 -9.09
N THR A 66 13.04 7.99 -9.05
CA THR A 66 13.61 7.51 -7.79
C THR A 66 14.37 8.64 -7.09
N ASN A 67 14.59 8.48 -5.77
CA ASN A 67 15.46 9.34 -4.98
C ASN A 67 16.32 8.47 -4.09
N HIS A 68 17.62 8.45 -4.35
CA HIS A 68 18.58 7.57 -3.72
C HIS A 68 18.18 6.09 -3.87
N GLY A 69 17.79 5.69 -5.09
CA GLY A 69 17.38 4.33 -5.42
C GLY A 69 15.97 3.94 -4.95
N ILE A 70 15.29 4.82 -4.20
CA ILE A 70 13.97 4.52 -3.62
C ILE A 70 12.87 5.17 -4.44
N PHE A 71 11.87 4.38 -4.82
CA PHE A 71 10.62 4.85 -5.38
C PHE A 71 9.46 4.58 -4.42
N ARG A 72 8.87 5.65 -3.89
CA ARG A 72 7.75 5.60 -2.93
C ARG A 72 6.37 5.71 -3.58
N GLY A 73 6.34 5.98 -4.89
CA GLY A 73 5.13 6.25 -5.64
C GLY A 73 4.58 5.02 -6.35
N VAL A 74 4.70 3.81 -5.76
CA VAL A 74 4.24 2.58 -6.42
C VAL A 74 2.78 2.72 -6.81
N PRO A 75 2.48 2.75 -8.12
CA PRO A 75 1.10 2.88 -8.58
C PRO A 75 0.33 1.67 -8.09
N HIS A 76 -0.91 1.90 -7.65
CA HIS A 76 -1.80 0.81 -7.25
C HIS A 76 -1.98 -0.23 -8.38
N ALA A 77 -1.80 0.20 -9.64
CA ALA A 77 -1.81 -0.65 -10.82
C ALA A 77 -0.76 -1.77 -10.80
N ILE A 78 0.43 -1.55 -10.21
CA ILE A 78 1.47 -2.59 -10.05
C ILE A 78 0.96 -3.74 -9.18
N CYS A 79 0.16 -3.41 -8.16
CA CYS A 79 -0.41 -4.39 -7.23
C CYS A 79 -1.74 -4.99 -7.71
N ALA A 80 -2.32 -4.43 -8.78
CA ALA A 80 -3.63 -4.85 -9.27
C ALA A 80 -3.51 -5.82 -10.46
N GLU A 81 -2.54 -5.58 -11.35
CA GLU A 81 -2.39 -6.34 -12.59
C GLU A 81 -0.91 -6.62 -12.89
N PRO A 82 -0.57 -7.77 -13.49
CA PRO A 82 0.77 -8.02 -13.99
C PRO A 82 1.20 -6.97 -15.02
N GLY A 83 2.48 -6.62 -15.04
CA GLY A 83 2.96 -5.57 -15.92
C GLY A 83 4.47 -5.50 -16.02
N LYS A 84 4.93 -4.49 -16.75
CA LYS A 84 6.35 -4.23 -16.97
C LYS A 84 6.76 -2.95 -16.26
N LEU A 85 7.71 -3.07 -15.35
CA LEU A 85 8.35 -1.96 -14.66
C LEU A 85 9.69 -1.67 -15.34
N THR A 86 9.95 -0.41 -15.64
CA THR A 86 11.17 0.04 -16.31
C THR A 86 11.81 1.17 -15.51
N LEU A 87 13.12 1.10 -15.28
CA LEU A 87 13.93 2.18 -14.73
C LEU A 87 14.88 2.70 -15.82
N ILE A 88 14.82 4.01 -16.09
CA ILE A 88 15.69 4.69 -17.05
C ILE A 88 16.68 5.55 -16.27
N ALA A 89 17.94 5.11 -16.21
CA ALA A 89 19.03 5.76 -15.48
C ALA A 89 20.08 6.27 -16.49
N GLY A 90 19.93 7.51 -16.94
CA GLY A 90 20.80 8.08 -17.96
C GLY A 90 20.67 7.35 -19.30
N THR A 91 21.69 6.59 -19.70
CA THR A 91 21.71 5.80 -20.93
C THR A 91 21.28 4.35 -20.73
N GLU A 92 21.10 3.93 -19.47
CA GLU A 92 20.80 2.55 -19.10
C GLU A 92 19.29 2.38 -18.91
N VAL A 93 18.77 1.24 -19.37
CA VAL A 93 17.35 0.89 -19.25
C VAL A 93 17.28 -0.48 -18.60
N TYR A 94 16.63 -0.53 -17.46
CA TYR A 94 16.43 -1.73 -16.67
C TYR A 94 14.96 -2.11 -16.64
N GLU A 95 14.65 -3.40 -16.79
CA GLU A 95 13.28 -3.88 -16.97
C GLU A 95 12.99 -5.10 -16.08
N TRP A 96 11.82 -5.11 -15.45
CA TRP A 96 11.32 -6.20 -14.62
C TRP A 96 9.85 -6.49 -14.94
N GLU A 97 9.48 -7.76 -14.86
CA GLU A 97 8.07 -8.17 -14.84
C GLU A 97 7.57 -8.13 -13.40
N THR A 98 6.43 -7.48 -13.18
CA THR A 98 5.78 -7.37 -11.87
C THR A 98 4.50 -8.19 -11.83
N ASN A 99 4.19 -8.75 -10.66
CA ASN A 99 2.98 -9.52 -10.39
C ASN A 99 2.25 -8.93 -9.15
N PRO A 100 0.91 -8.98 -9.08
CA PRO A 100 0.16 -8.56 -7.89
C PRO A 100 0.70 -9.06 -6.54
N THR A 101 1.26 -10.28 -6.50
CA THR A 101 1.84 -10.88 -5.29
C THR A 101 3.10 -10.18 -4.79
N ASP A 102 3.79 -9.42 -5.64
CA ASP A 102 5.03 -8.72 -5.28
C ASP A 102 4.77 -7.65 -4.21
N CYS A 103 3.55 -7.08 -4.20
CA CYS A 103 3.16 -6.08 -3.21
C CYS A 103 2.87 -6.65 -1.81
N ASP A 104 2.83 -7.96 -1.63
CA ASP A 104 2.63 -8.59 -0.32
C ASP A 104 3.83 -8.37 0.61
N SER A 105 5.02 -8.22 0.02
CA SER A 105 6.20 -7.73 0.72
C SER A 105 6.18 -6.20 0.66
N ASN A 106 5.94 -5.52 1.78
CA ASN A 106 5.93 -4.05 1.87
C ASN A 106 7.24 -3.37 1.35
N HIS A 107 8.24 -4.15 0.98
CA HIS A 107 9.50 -3.75 0.37
C HIS A 107 9.86 -4.72 -0.75
N LEU A 108 10.01 -4.20 -1.97
CA LEU A 108 10.54 -4.95 -3.11
C LEU A 108 11.93 -4.41 -3.45
N ILE A 109 12.92 -5.29 -3.44
CA ILE A 109 14.30 -4.96 -3.83
C ILE A 109 14.53 -5.53 -5.22
N LEU A 110 14.76 -4.63 -6.18
CA LEU A 110 15.01 -4.97 -7.57
C LEU A 110 16.50 -4.82 -7.83
N LYS A 111 17.18 -5.97 -7.95
CA LYS A 111 18.60 -6.03 -8.27
C LYS A 111 18.79 -6.06 -9.78
N VAL A 112 19.64 -5.19 -10.30
CA VAL A 112 20.10 -5.25 -11.68
C VAL A 112 21.02 -6.47 -11.83
N ARG A 113 20.80 -7.26 -12.88
CA ARG A 113 21.70 -8.34 -13.26
C ARG A 113 22.74 -7.78 -14.22
N SER A 114 24.03 -7.82 -13.87
CA SER A 114 25.08 -7.70 -14.89
C SER A 114 25.18 -9.04 -15.60
N ASP A 115 24.97 -9.03 -16.91
CA ASP A 115 25.37 -10.16 -17.75
C ASP A 115 26.85 -9.95 -18.08
N ASP A 116 27.72 -10.38 -17.16
CA ASP A 116 29.16 -10.56 -17.39
C ASP A 116 29.43 -11.91 -18.08
#